data_AF-A0A1V6GV24-F1
#
_entry.id   AF-A0A1V6GV24-F1
#
_cell.length_a   1.000
_cell.length_b   1.000
_cell.length_c   1.000
_cell.angle_alpha   90.00
_cell.angle_beta   90.00
_cell.angle_gamma   90.00
#
_symmetry.space_group_name_H-M   'P 1'
#
loop_
_entity.id
_entity.type
_entity.pdbx_description
1 polymer ?
#
loop_
_entity_poly.entity_id
_entity_poly.type
_entity_poly.pdbx_seq_one_letter_code
_entity_poly.pdbx_strand_id
1 'polypeptide(L)'
;MPHRILSLQQAARHIRIPERELFHLVQRDEIPFLRQGDDVVFEHRVLDDWAQRRILGLPGRALSEHHRQETAGRTGKDSTDILIERLCRPEWINPSLAAKTKPGVIRDMVALAVTTGLLYDDAALQREIEERESAGSTAIGGGAAFLHARYHDPYYASDSFVVLGKTVQHIFYGAQDGAQTDLFFLICCTDDALHLHVLARLCMLAHGTLLLSDLRAATTADEMYHTLRRAELELLKAM
;
A
#
# COMPACT_ATOMS: atom_id res chain seq x y z
N MET A 1 13.29 -14.84 1.24
CA MET A 1 14.47 -15.45 1.90
C MET A 1 14.65 -14.81 3.28
N PRO A 2 14.90 -15.58 4.36
CA PRO A 2 14.59 -15.08 5.71
C PRO A 2 15.51 -13.99 6.27
N HIS A 3 16.76 -13.82 5.83
CA HIS A 3 17.67 -12.80 6.39
C HIS A 3 18.59 -12.22 5.32
N ARG A 4 18.05 -11.36 4.45
CA ARG A 4 18.86 -10.58 3.51
C ARG A 4 19.30 -9.29 4.19
N ILE A 5 20.61 -9.06 4.23
CA ILE A 5 21.20 -7.80 4.70
C ILE A 5 21.52 -6.92 3.49
N LEU A 6 21.23 -5.63 3.60
CA LEU A 6 21.43 -4.62 2.57
C LEU A 6 22.43 -3.57 3.04
N SER A 7 23.34 -3.14 2.15
CA SER A 7 24.16 -1.95 2.39
C SER A 7 23.31 -0.68 2.37
N LEU A 8 23.85 0.46 2.85
CA LEU A 8 23.18 1.77 2.76
C LEU A 8 22.67 2.08 1.35
N GLN A 9 23.51 1.89 0.33
CA GLN A 9 23.12 2.14 -1.06
C GLN A 9 22.02 1.19 -1.55
N GLN A 10 22.11 -0.10 -1.18
CA GLN A 10 21.09 -1.08 -1.55
C GLN A 10 19.76 -0.80 -0.86
N ALA A 11 19.79 -0.46 0.43
CA ALA A 11 18.63 -0.07 1.21
C ALA A 11 17.96 1.19 0.64
N ALA A 12 18.74 2.24 0.35
CA ALA A 12 18.23 3.48 -0.25
C ALA A 12 17.50 3.23 -1.58
N ARG A 13 18.09 2.39 -2.44
CA ARG A 13 17.46 1.98 -3.70
C ARG A 13 16.20 1.15 -3.48
N HIS A 14 16.21 0.26 -2.49
CA HIS A 14 15.11 -0.66 -2.18
C HIS A 14 13.85 0.11 -1.72
N ILE A 15 13.99 0.97 -0.71
CA ILE A 15 12.89 1.80 -0.18
C ILE A 15 12.72 3.14 -0.90
N ARG A 16 13.50 3.34 -1.97
CA ARG A 16 13.42 4.47 -2.91
C ARG A 16 13.48 5.86 -2.26
N ILE A 17 14.37 6.04 -1.30
CA ILE A 17 14.75 7.38 -0.81
C ILE A 17 16.19 7.70 -1.19
N PRO A 18 16.57 8.98 -1.35
CA PRO A 18 17.96 9.35 -1.58
C PRO A 18 18.87 8.78 -0.50
N GLU A 19 20.04 8.27 -0.88
CA GLU A 19 21.01 7.68 0.07
C GLU A 19 21.39 8.66 1.18
N ARG A 20 21.49 9.96 0.85
CA ARG A 20 21.72 11.03 1.81
C ARG A 20 20.58 11.17 2.83
N GLU A 21 19.32 11.04 2.39
CA GLU A 21 18.17 11.06 3.30
C GLU A 21 18.18 9.84 4.22
N LEU A 22 18.43 8.65 3.67
CA LEU A 22 18.58 7.43 4.47
C LEU A 22 19.68 7.57 5.52
N PHE A 23 20.83 8.13 5.14
CA PHE A 23 21.92 8.39 6.07
C PHE A 23 21.53 9.36 7.18
N HIS A 24 20.78 10.43 6.86
CA HIS A 24 20.28 11.35 7.89
C HIS A 24 19.29 10.68 8.85
N LEU A 25 18.45 9.75 8.37
CA LEU A 25 17.56 8.97 9.23
C LEU A 25 18.35 8.07 10.19
N VAL A 26 19.45 7.46 9.72
CA VAL A 26 20.36 6.69 10.59
C VAL A 26 21.01 7.59 11.65
N GLN A 27 21.46 8.79 11.28
CA GLN A 27 22.07 9.73 12.24
C GLN A 27 21.11 10.20 13.33
N ARG A 28 19.80 10.21 13.04
CA ARG A 28 18.75 10.63 13.97
C ARG A 28 18.11 9.47 14.72
N ASP A 29 18.56 8.24 14.48
CA ASP A 29 17.97 7.02 15.04
C ASP A 29 16.47 6.85 14.69
N GLU A 30 16.06 7.31 13.51
CA GLU A 30 14.67 7.31 13.03
C GLU A 30 14.36 6.10 12.12
N ILE A 31 15.35 5.25 11.86
CA ILE A 31 15.22 4.02 11.07
C ILE A 31 16.01 2.90 11.74
N PRO A 32 15.51 1.66 11.81
CA PRO A 32 16.28 0.53 12.31
C PRO A 32 17.49 0.24 11.41
N PHE A 33 18.67 0.09 12.00
CA PHE A 33 19.89 -0.29 11.31
C PHE A 33 20.77 -1.19 12.18
N LEU A 34 21.73 -1.85 11.55
CA LEU A 34 22.77 -2.65 12.20
C LEU A 34 24.14 -2.05 11.87
N ARG A 35 25.09 -2.21 12.79
CA ARG A 35 26.50 -1.88 12.55
C ARG A 35 27.28 -3.16 12.32
N GLN A 36 27.96 -3.24 11.19
CA GLN A 36 28.84 -4.35 10.84
C GLN A 36 30.25 -3.80 10.63
N GLY A 37 31.04 -3.74 11.70
CA GLY A 37 32.28 -2.98 11.71
C GLY A 37 32.00 -1.48 11.60
N ASP A 38 32.62 -0.83 10.63
CA ASP A 38 32.42 0.60 10.33
C ASP A 38 31.20 0.85 9.43
N ASP A 39 30.65 -0.20 8.81
CA ASP A 39 29.55 -0.09 7.87
C ASP A 39 28.18 -0.12 8.55
N VAL A 40 27.24 0.64 7.95
CA VAL A 40 25.82 0.61 8.30
C VAL A 40 25.08 -0.30 7.33
N VAL A 41 24.35 -1.27 7.87
CA VAL A 41 23.59 -2.26 7.10
C VAL A 41 22.16 -2.41 7.62
N PHE A 42 21.27 -2.94 6.79
CA PHE A 42 19.83 -3.02 7.06
C PHE A 42 19.33 -4.43 6.84
N GLU A 43 18.55 -4.96 7.78
CA GLU A 43 17.81 -6.19 7.55
C GLU A 43 16.59 -5.90 6.65
N HIS A 44 16.50 -6.61 5.53
CA HIS A 44 15.50 -6.36 4.49
C HIS A 44 14.06 -6.33 5.02
N ARG A 45 13.64 -7.34 5.80
CA ARG A 45 12.27 -7.41 6.34
C ARG A 45 11.94 -6.28 7.30
N VAL A 46 12.93 -5.84 8.09
CA VAL A 46 12.77 -4.73 9.03
C VAL A 46 12.69 -3.41 8.28
N LEU A 47 13.51 -3.27 7.24
CA LEU A 47 13.51 -2.11 6.36
C LEU A 47 12.18 -1.96 5.60
N ASP A 48 11.60 -3.06 5.11
CA ASP A 48 10.29 -3.08 4.46
C ASP A 48 9.15 -2.65 5.38
N ASP A 49 9.06 -3.26 6.56
CA ASP A 49 8.05 -2.94 7.57
C ASP A 49 8.15 -1.45 7.96
N TRP A 50 9.37 -0.93 8.12
CA TRP A 50 9.60 0.50 8.36
C TRP A 50 9.14 1.37 7.19
N ALA A 51 9.45 1.00 5.94
CA ALA A 51 9.08 1.77 4.75
C ALA A 51 7.57 1.84 4.56
N GLN A 52 6.87 0.71 4.72
CA GLN A 52 5.41 0.63 4.69
C GLN A 52 4.78 1.59 5.70
N ARG A 53 5.26 1.58 6.96
CA ARG A 53 4.76 2.47 8.02
C ARG A 53 5.05 3.94 7.73
N ARG A 54 6.24 4.26 7.21
CA ARG A 54 6.59 5.62 6.80
C ARG A 54 5.60 6.12 5.75
N ILE A 55 5.37 5.38 4.66
CA ILE A 55 4.48 5.79 3.57
C ILE A 55 3.07 6.10 4.09
N LEU A 56 2.50 5.23 4.92
CA LEU A 56 1.17 5.43 5.50
C LEU A 56 1.07 6.64 6.45
N GLY A 57 2.19 7.05 7.06
CA GLY A 57 2.26 8.18 7.97
C GLY A 57 2.72 9.50 7.33
N LEU A 58 3.10 9.51 6.05
CA LEU A 58 3.58 10.73 5.40
C LEU A 58 2.42 11.68 5.08
N PRO A 59 2.58 13.00 5.33
CA PRO A 59 1.59 13.98 4.88
C PRO A 59 1.60 14.10 3.34
N GLY A 60 0.46 14.47 2.75
CA GLY A 60 0.26 14.50 1.29
C GLY A 60 1.36 15.21 0.47
N ARG A 61 1.91 16.32 0.97
CA ARG A 61 3.02 17.04 0.30
C ARG A 61 4.31 16.21 0.21
N ALA A 62 4.64 15.46 1.27
CA ALA A 62 5.85 14.65 1.34
C ALA A 62 5.70 13.37 0.49
N LEU A 63 4.48 12.83 0.37
CA LEU A 63 4.16 11.75 -0.55
C LEU A 63 4.40 12.14 -2.01
N SER A 64 3.95 13.32 -2.42
CA SER A 64 4.17 13.82 -3.79
C SER A 64 5.64 14.04 -4.12
N GLU A 65 6.44 14.56 -3.17
CA GLU A 65 7.89 14.72 -3.35
C GLU A 65 8.61 13.38 -3.43
N HIS A 66 8.28 12.44 -2.54
CA HIS A 66 8.81 11.07 -2.53
C HIS A 66 8.52 10.37 -3.86
N HIS A 67 7.26 10.37 -4.29
CA HIS A 67 6.84 9.73 -5.54
C HIS A 67 7.39 10.39 -6.81
N ARG A 68 7.55 11.73 -6.82
CA ARG A 68 8.22 12.43 -7.93
C ARG A 68 9.68 11.98 -8.05
N GLN A 69 10.39 11.83 -6.94
CA GLN A 69 11.75 11.30 -6.93
C GLN A 69 11.80 9.83 -7.39
N GLU A 70 10.82 9.01 -7.02
CA GLU A 70 10.68 7.64 -7.55
C GLU A 70 10.48 7.60 -9.07
N THR A 71 9.65 8.51 -9.59
CA THR A 71 9.25 8.52 -11.00
C THR A 71 10.30 9.22 -11.88
N ALA A 72 11.08 10.16 -11.34
CA ALA A 72 12.13 10.89 -12.08
C ALA A 72 13.31 10.02 -12.52
N GLY A 73 13.55 8.88 -11.86
CA GLY A 73 14.56 7.90 -12.27
C GLY A 73 14.08 6.91 -13.34
N ARG A 74 12.79 6.94 -13.69
CA ARG A 74 12.16 6.06 -14.68
C ARG A 74 11.99 6.81 -15.99
N THR A 75 12.59 6.31 -17.07
CA THR A 75 12.29 6.80 -18.43
C THR A 75 10.79 6.66 -18.70
N GLY A 76 10.17 7.66 -19.33
CA GLY A 76 8.71 7.90 -19.40
C GLY A 76 7.80 6.82 -20.00
N LYS A 77 8.30 5.58 -20.17
CA LYS A 77 7.51 4.37 -20.46
C LYS A 77 7.17 3.59 -19.19
N ASP A 78 8.09 3.51 -18.22
CA ASP A 78 7.97 2.68 -17.00
C ASP A 78 7.13 3.31 -15.88
N SER A 79 6.91 4.63 -15.93
CA SER A 79 6.05 5.37 -14.99
C SER A 79 4.56 5.17 -15.25
N THR A 80 4.20 4.90 -16.51
CA THR A 80 2.87 4.51 -16.99
C THR A 80 2.59 3.02 -16.92
N ASP A 81 3.58 2.20 -16.57
CA ASP A 81 3.42 0.74 -16.58
C ASP A 81 2.80 0.18 -15.30
N ILE A 82 2.85 0.92 -14.19
CA ILE A 82 2.22 0.55 -12.92
C ILE A 82 1.03 1.48 -12.65
N LEU A 83 -0.03 1.28 -13.42
CA LEU A 83 -1.33 1.89 -13.13
C LEU A 83 -2.08 0.96 -12.17
N ILE A 84 -2.65 1.50 -11.11
CA ILE A 84 -3.58 0.79 -10.24
C ILE A 84 -4.74 0.22 -11.07
N GLU A 85 -5.17 0.92 -12.14
CA GLU A 85 -6.18 0.40 -13.07
C GLU A 85 -5.80 -0.96 -13.70
N ARG A 86 -4.50 -1.27 -13.86
CA ARG A 86 -4.03 -2.56 -14.39
C ARG A 86 -4.01 -3.66 -13.34
N LEU A 87 -3.96 -3.30 -12.07
CA LEU A 87 -3.95 -4.21 -10.93
C LEU A 87 -5.36 -4.43 -10.35
N CYS A 88 -6.37 -3.75 -10.85
CA CYS A 88 -7.75 -3.84 -10.37
C CYS A 88 -8.69 -4.15 -11.55
N ARG A 89 -9.81 -4.81 -11.28
CA ARG A 89 -10.87 -5.08 -12.27
C ARG A 89 -12.23 -4.90 -11.62
N PRO A 90 -13.31 -4.62 -12.37
CA PRO A 90 -14.65 -4.52 -11.79
C PRO A 90 -15.03 -5.77 -10.96
N GLU A 91 -14.65 -6.96 -11.39
CA GLU A 91 -14.94 -8.22 -10.68
C GLU A 91 -14.21 -8.35 -9.33
N TRP A 92 -13.20 -7.51 -9.10
CA TRP A 92 -12.38 -7.47 -7.88
C TRP A 92 -12.83 -6.34 -6.93
N ILE A 93 -14.02 -5.80 -7.17
CA ILE A 93 -14.61 -4.72 -6.37
C ILE A 93 -15.91 -5.20 -5.75
N ASN A 94 -16.02 -5.04 -4.43
CA ASN A 94 -17.27 -5.23 -3.70
C ASN A 94 -17.79 -3.88 -3.14
N PRO A 95 -18.85 -3.30 -3.73
CA PRO A 95 -19.38 -2.00 -3.30
C PRO A 95 -20.18 -2.07 -1.99
N SER A 96 -20.42 -3.26 -1.42
CA SER A 96 -21.30 -3.49 -0.28
C SER A 96 -20.83 -4.66 0.60
N LEU A 97 -19.65 -4.51 1.21
CA LEU A 97 -19.12 -5.44 2.20
C LEU A 97 -20.00 -5.47 3.46
N ALA A 98 -20.30 -6.69 3.93
CA ALA A 98 -21.18 -6.94 5.06
C ALA A 98 -20.49 -6.80 6.42
N ALA A 99 -19.14 -6.80 6.45
CA ALA A 99 -18.35 -6.62 7.65
C ALA A 99 -18.76 -5.40 8.48
N LYS A 100 -18.70 -5.56 9.81
CA LYS A 100 -19.01 -4.49 10.80
C LYS A 100 -17.91 -4.32 11.85
N THR A 101 -16.86 -5.14 11.78
CA THR A 101 -15.76 -5.16 12.73
C THR A 101 -14.45 -5.25 11.95
N LYS A 102 -13.36 -4.78 12.55
CA LYS A 102 -12.02 -4.85 11.95
C LYS A 102 -11.62 -6.27 11.50
N PRO A 103 -11.75 -7.33 12.34
CA PRO A 103 -11.47 -8.70 11.88
C PRO A 103 -12.41 -9.17 10.77
N GLY A 104 -13.69 -8.74 10.82
CA GLY A 104 -14.65 -9.05 9.78
C GLY A 104 -14.27 -8.43 8.43
N VAL A 105 -13.75 -7.20 8.41
CA VAL A 105 -13.27 -6.54 7.20
C VAL A 105 -12.10 -7.32 6.60
N ILE A 106 -11.10 -7.68 7.41
CA ILE A 106 -9.93 -8.43 6.92
C ILE A 106 -10.39 -9.74 6.26
N ARG A 107 -11.25 -10.50 6.96
CA ARG A 107 -11.81 -11.75 6.43
C ARG A 107 -12.57 -11.55 5.13
N ASP A 108 -13.47 -10.56 5.07
CA ASP A 108 -14.29 -10.32 3.88
C ASP A 108 -13.44 -9.80 2.70
N MET A 109 -12.38 -9.03 2.96
CA MET A 109 -11.41 -8.58 1.95
C MET A 109 -10.55 -9.73 1.43
N VAL A 110 -10.10 -10.65 2.29
CA VAL A 110 -9.40 -11.87 1.84
C VAL A 110 -10.34 -12.76 1.03
N ALA A 111 -11.60 -12.91 1.44
CA ALA A 111 -12.59 -13.65 0.67
C ALA A 111 -12.80 -13.02 -0.73
N LEU A 112 -12.81 -11.68 -0.84
CA LEU A 112 -12.82 -10.99 -2.13
C LEU A 112 -11.52 -11.23 -2.92
N ALA A 113 -10.36 -11.24 -2.26
CA ALA A 113 -9.10 -11.56 -2.91
C ALA A 113 -9.06 -13.00 -3.46
N VAL A 114 -9.73 -13.96 -2.81
CA VAL A 114 -9.87 -15.34 -3.31
C VAL A 114 -10.64 -15.38 -4.64
N THR A 115 -11.62 -14.50 -4.86
CA THR A 115 -12.39 -14.49 -6.12
C THR A 115 -11.58 -14.04 -7.33
N THR A 116 -10.38 -13.49 -7.12
CA THR A 116 -9.43 -13.19 -8.21
C THR A 116 -8.93 -14.46 -8.91
N GLY A 117 -8.93 -15.60 -8.21
CA GLY A 117 -8.31 -16.85 -8.68
C GLY A 117 -6.78 -16.83 -8.70
N LEU A 118 -6.16 -15.80 -8.12
CA LEU A 118 -4.70 -15.60 -8.14
C LEU A 118 -4.02 -16.12 -6.88
N LEU A 119 -4.73 -16.28 -5.76
CA LEU A 119 -4.15 -16.68 -4.48
C LEU A 119 -3.77 -18.17 -4.45
N TYR A 120 -2.61 -18.46 -3.84
CA TYR A 120 -2.17 -19.82 -3.54
C TYR A 120 -2.46 -20.23 -2.09
N ASP A 121 -2.36 -19.29 -1.14
CA ASP A 121 -2.58 -19.52 0.29
C ASP A 121 -3.28 -18.31 0.93
N ASP A 122 -4.61 -18.36 0.97
CA ASP A 122 -5.47 -17.34 1.55
C ASP A 122 -5.31 -17.24 3.08
N ALA A 123 -5.08 -18.37 3.75
CA ALA A 123 -4.89 -18.42 5.20
C ALA A 123 -3.56 -17.79 5.64
N ALA A 124 -2.49 -17.95 4.86
CA ALA A 124 -1.23 -17.26 5.11
C ALA A 124 -1.36 -15.75 4.87
N LEU A 125 -1.99 -15.34 3.77
CA LEU A 125 -2.23 -13.92 3.49
C LEU A 125 -3.08 -13.25 4.60
N GLN A 126 -4.15 -13.91 5.05
CA GLN A 126 -4.99 -13.39 6.13
C GLN A 126 -4.17 -13.17 7.42
N ARG A 127 -3.38 -14.16 7.83
CA ARG A 127 -2.54 -14.05 9.04
C ARG A 127 -1.56 -12.88 8.95
N GLU A 128 -0.91 -12.70 7.81
CA GLU A 128 0.04 -11.60 7.62
C GLU A 128 -0.63 -10.22 7.63
N ILE A 129 -1.85 -10.11 7.10
CA ILE A 129 -2.63 -8.87 7.18
C ILE A 129 -3.05 -8.60 8.63
N GLU A 130 -3.48 -9.62 9.38
CA GLU A 130 -3.82 -9.51 10.79
C GLU A 130 -2.59 -9.09 11.62
N GLU A 131 -1.43 -9.70 11.38
CA GLU A 131 -0.17 -9.33 12.01
C GLU A 131 0.21 -7.89 11.68
N ARG A 132 0.11 -7.48 10.41
CA ARG A 132 0.37 -6.10 10.00
C ARG A 132 -0.54 -5.12 10.72
N GLU A 133 -1.83 -5.38 10.71
CA GLU A 133 -2.84 -4.51 11.32
C GLU A 133 -2.68 -4.43 12.86
N SER A 134 -2.25 -5.52 13.50
CA SER A 134 -1.98 -5.56 14.94
C SER A 134 -0.75 -4.73 15.35
N ALA A 135 0.27 -4.66 14.47
CA ALA A 135 1.47 -3.85 14.69
C ALA A 135 1.20 -2.33 14.56
N GLY A 136 0.10 -1.97 13.91
CA GLY A 136 -0.36 -0.60 13.76
C GLY A 136 -1.38 -0.50 12.63
N SER A 137 -2.41 0.32 12.84
CA SER A 137 -3.50 0.49 11.88
C SER A 137 -3.02 0.86 10.48
N THR A 138 -3.63 0.23 9.47
CA THR A 138 -3.43 0.56 8.05
C THR A 138 -4.43 1.59 7.52
N ALA A 139 -5.29 2.12 8.39
CA ALA A 139 -6.19 3.21 8.03
C ALA A 139 -5.42 4.52 7.84
N ILE A 140 -5.53 5.05 6.63
CA ILE A 140 -5.09 6.39 6.27
C ILE A 140 -6.29 7.34 6.45
N GLY A 141 -6.07 8.53 7.00
CA GLY A 141 -7.16 9.46 7.28
C GLY A 141 -8.05 9.74 6.06
N GLY A 142 -9.27 10.23 6.30
CA GLY A 142 -10.27 10.40 5.22
C GLY A 142 -11.10 9.15 4.91
N GLY A 143 -11.04 8.16 5.81
CA GLY A 143 -11.93 6.99 5.85
C GLY A 143 -11.57 5.86 4.88
N ALA A 144 -10.28 5.72 4.55
CA ALA A 144 -9.75 4.60 3.77
C ALA A 144 -8.74 3.77 4.57
N ALA A 145 -8.56 2.49 4.23
CA ALA A 145 -7.48 1.67 4.75
C ALA A 145 -6.83 0.83 3.64
N PHE A 146 -5.52 0.66 3.74
CA PHE A 146 -4.70 -0.07 2.77
C PHE A 146 -4.15 -1.34 3.41
N LEU A 147 -4.94 -2.41 3.33
CA LEU A 147 -4.58 -3.72 3.85
C LEU A 147 -3.48 -4.33 2.98
N HIS A 148 -2.44 -4.86 3.60
CA HIS A 148 -1.32 -5.54 2.95
C HIS A 148 -0.68 -6.52 3.94
N ALA A 149 0.00 -7.54 3.42
CA ALA A 149 0.79 -8.45 4.23
C ALA A 149 1.92 -7.68 4.93
N ARG A 150 2.24 -8.04 6.18
CA ARG A 150 3.35 -7.44 6.92
C ARG A 150 4.67 -7.68 6.21
N TYR A 151 4.88 -8.93 5.80
CA TYR A 151 6.03 -9.32 5.03
C TYR A 151 5.61 -9.78 3.65
N HIS A 152 6.40 -9.39 2.66
CA HIS A 152 6.18 -9.85 1.31
C HIS A 152 6.57 -11.32 1.17
N ASP A 153 5.72 -12.07 0.46
CA ASP A 153 6.02 -13.39 -0.04
C ASP A 153 5.47 -13.50 -1.48
N PRO A 154 6.33 -13.73 -2.50
CA PRO A 154 5.87 -13.93 -3.86
C PRO A 154 5.02 -15.20 -4.03
N TYR A 155 4.98 -16.09 -3.03
CA TYR A 155 4.17 -17.29 -3.02
C TYR A 155 2.74 -17.07 -2.47
N TYR A 156 2.34 -15.84 -2.13
CA TYR A 156 0.93 -15.58 -1.81
C TYR A 156 0.02 -15.64 -3.03
N ALA A 157 0.49 -15.21 -4.21
CA ALA A 157 -0.31 -15.12 -5.42
C ALA A 157 0.49 -15.34 -6.71
N SER A 158 -0.20 -15.73 -7.78
CA SER A 158 0.38 -15.94 -9.11
C SER A 158 0.70 -14.63 -9.85
N ASP A 159 0.00 -13.55 -9.51
CA ASP A 159 0.20 -12.21 -10.08
C ASP A 159 -0.16 -11.13 -9.05
N SER A 160 0.23 -9.89 -9.31
CA SER A 160 -0.07 -8.73 -8.47
C SER A 160 -1.48 -8.20 -8.73
N PHE A 161 -2.19 -7.86 -7.67
CA PHE A 161 -3.54 -7.30 -7.76
C PHE A 161 -3.88 -6.39 -6.58
N VAL A 162 -4.94 -5.60 -6.78
CA VAL A 162 -5.61 -4.79 -5.77
C VAL A 162 -7.09 -5.12 -5.84
N VAL A 163 -7.68 -5.45 -4.70
CA VAL A 163 -9.14 -5.55 -4.56
C VAL A 163 -9.68 -4.38 -3.75
N LEU A 164 -10.89 -3.92 -4.07
CA LEU A 164 -11.52 -2.76 -3.43
C LEU A 164 -12.85 -3.14 -2.81
N GLY A 165 -12.97 -2.92 -1.51
CA GLY A 165 -14.19 -3.11 -0.75
C GLY A 165 -14.75 -1.81 -0.21
N LYS A 166 -16.07 -1.64 -0.26
CA LYS A 166 -16.79 -0.58 0.45
C LYS A 166 -17.76 -1.20 1.43
N THR A 167 -17.66 -0.91 2.72
CA THR A 167 -18.63 -1.40 3.72
C THR A 167 -19.91 -0.58 3.70
N VAL A 168 -21.04 -1.23 4.01
CA VAL A 168 -22.34 -0.54 4.11
C VAL A 168 -22.35 0.49 5.24
N GLN A 169 -21.63 0.19 6.33
CA GLN A 169 -21.50 1.06 7.50
C GLN A 169 -20.03 1.43 7.68
N HIS A 170 -19.79 2.64 8.18
CA HIS A 170 -18.45 3.05 8.56
C HIS A 170 -18.02 2.31 9.84
N ILE A 171 -16.76 1.89 9.89
CA ILE A 171 -16.20 1.08 10.97
C ILE A 171 -15.07 1.84 11.65
N PHE A 172 -15.01 1.79 12.97
CA PHE A 172 -13.82 2.24 13.69
C PHE A 172 -12.66 1.27 13.42
N TYR A 173 -11.84 1.63 12.43
CA TYR A 173 -10.69 0.83 12.00
C TYR A 173 -9.36 1.37 12.58
N GLY A 174 -9.38 2.48 13.33
CA GLY A 174 -8.21 3.02 14.01
C GLY A 174 -7.38 3.96 13.14
N ALA A 175 -8.02 4.80 12.32
CA ALA A 175 -7.34 5.86 11.59
C ALA A 175 -6.68 6.86 12.57
N GLN A 176 -5.55 7.44 12.18
CA GLN A 176 -4.80 8.39 13.03
C GLN A 176 -5.59 9.67 13.34
N ASP A 177 -6.51 10.06 12.45
CA ASP A 177 -7.42 11.19 12.63
C ASP A 177 -8.64 10.85 13.51
N GLY A 178 -8.75 9.60 13.99
CA GLY A 178 -9.88 9.11 14.77
C GLY A 178 -11.15 8.89 13.95
N ALA A 179 -11.11 9.11 12.63
CA ALA A 179 -12.26 8.93 11.76
C ALA A 179 -12.59 7.44 11.56
N GLN A 180 -13.83 7.20 11.13
CA GLN A 180 -14.28 5.88 10.73
C GLN A 180 -13.86 5.59 9.28
N THR A 181 -13.73 4.31 8.95
CA THR A 181 -13.30 3.82 7.64
C THR A 181 -14.41 3.03 6.99
N ASP A 182 -14.65 3.27 5.71
CA ASP A 182 -15.63 2.56 4.88
C ASP A 182 -15.05 2.04 3.56
N LEU A 183 -13.92 2.59 3.10
CA LEU A 183 -13.20 2.14 1.92
C LEU A 183 -11.96 1.31 2.29
N PHE A 184 -11.82 0.14 1.70
CA PHE A 184 -10.75 -0.80 1.98
C PHE A 184 -10.10 -1.25 0.68
N PHE A 185 -8.79 -1.11 0.58
CA PHE A 185 -7.99 -1.63 -0.53
C PHE A 185 -7.11 -2.73 0.03
N LEU A 186 -7.16 -3.93 -0.52
CA LEU A 186 -6.20 -4.99 -0.20
C LEU A 186 -5.21 -5.09 -1.35
N ILE A 187 -3.94 -4.88 -1.03
CA ILE A 187 -2.81 -4.86 -1.95
C ILE A 187 -2.07 -6.19 -1.81
N CYS A 188 -1.96 -6.93 -2.90
CA CYS A 188 -1.15 -8.14 -2.99
C CYS A 188 -0.21 -8.00 -4.18
N CYS A 189 1.09 -7.86 -3.93
CA CYS A 189 2.09 -7.74 -4.99
C CYS A 189 3.09 -8.88 -4.91
N THR A 190 3.56 -9.33 -6.07
CA THR A 190 4.58 -10.38 -6.25
C THR A 190 6.01 -9.83 -6.24
N ASP A 191 6.17 -8.51 -6.07
CA ASP A 191 7.45 -7.80 -5.98
C ASP A 191 7.38 -6.67 -4.94
N ASP A 192 8.43 -6.54 -4.11
CA ASP A 192 8.55 -5.53 -3.04
C ASP A 192 8.53 -4.10 -3.58
N ALA A 193 9.23 -3.87 -4.69
CA ALA A 193 9.36 -2.54 -5.25
C ALA A 193 8.04 -2.08 -5.91
N LEU A 194 7.28 -3.01 -6.48
CA LEU A 194 5.91 -2.80 -6.92
C LEU A 194 4.98 -2.50 -5.75
N HIS A 195 5.09 -3.27 -4.65
CA HIS A 195 4.27 -3.07 -3.46
C HIS A 195 4.40 -1.65 -2.89
N LEU A 196 5.62 -1.18 -2.62
CA LEU A 196 5.83 0.16 -2.07
C LEU A 196 5.33 1.25 -3.03
N HIS A 197 5.50 1.04 -4.34
CA HIS A 197 5.00 1.98 -5.34
C HIS A 197 3.47 2.07 -5.35
N VAL A 198 2.78 0.93 -5.31
CA VAL A 198 1.31 0.85 -5.25
C VAL A 198 0.80 1.54 -3.99
N LEU A 199 1.46 1.30 -2.84
CA LEU A 199 1.11 1.92 -1.57
C LEU A 199 1.24 3.45 -1.63
N ALA A 200 2.38 3.95 -2.14
CA ALA A 200 2.61 5.39 -2.31
C ALA A 200 1.59 6.03 -3.27
N ARG A 201 1.32 5.37 -4.41
CA ARG A 201 0.33 5.82 -5.40
C ARG A 201 -1.07 5.93 -4.80
N LEU A 202 -1.51 4.93 -4.05
CA LEU A 202 -2.82 4.93 -3.38
C LEU A 202 -2.90 6.03 -2.31
N CYS A 203 -1.83 6.27 -1.54
CA CYS A 203 -1.77 7.38 -0.59
C CYS A 203 -1.90 8.73 -1.29
N MET A 204 -1.21 8.93 -2.42
CA MET A 204 -1.35 10.15 -3.22
C MET A 204 -2.75 10.34 -3.79
N LEU A 205 -3.38 9.27 -4.28
CA LEU A 205 -4.75 9.34 -4.76
C LEU A 205 -5.71 9.71 -3.64
N ALA A 206 -5.57 9.09 -2.48
CA ALA A 206 -6.44 9.32 -1.34
C ALA A 206 -6.32 10.73 -0.74
N HIS A 207 -5.10 11.29 -0.69
CA HIS A 207 -4.86 12.61 -0.08
C HIS A 207 -4.77 13.76 -1.08
N GLY A 208 -4.46 13.49 -2.34
CA GLY A 208 -4.20 14.49 -3.38
C GLY A 208 -5.32 14.65 -4.40
N THR A 209 -6.40 13.84 -4.32
CA THR A 209 -7.52 13.88 -5.28
C THR A 209 -8.88 13.74 -4.57
N LEU A 210 -9.97 13.81 -5.34
CA LEU A 210 -11.33 13.54 -4.88
C LEU A 210 -11.71 12.05 -4.93
N LEU A 211 -10.74 11.14 -5.08
CA LEU A 211 -10.99 9.71 -5.23
C LEU A 211 -11.92 9.15 -4.14
N LEU A 212 -11.63 9.42 -2.87
CA LEU A 212 -12.40 8.83 -1.77
C LEU A 212 -13.85 9.32 -1.71
N SER A 213 -14.12 10.59 -2.04
CA SER A 213 -15.50 11.09 -2.13
C SER A 213 -16.23 10.49 -3.34
N ASP A 214 -15.55 10.39 -4.48
CA ASP A 214 -16.14 9.88 -5.71
C ASP A 214 -16.45 8.38 -5.60
N LEU A 215 -15.57 7.58 -4.94
CA LEU A 215 -15.82 6.16 -4.68
C LEU A 215 -17.01 5.92 -3.75
N ARG A 216 -17.28 6.85 -2.82
CA ARG A 216 -18.47 6.76 -1.96
C ARG A 216 -19.76 7.02 -2.73
N ALA A 217 -19.71 7.95 -3.70
CA ALA A 217 -20.83 8.26 -4.57
C ALA A 217 -21.12 7.15 -5.60
N ALA A 218 -20.10 6.41 -6.03
CA ALA A 218 -20.25 5.25 -6.90
C ALA A 218 -21.03 4.12 -6.21
N THR A 219 -22.01 3.54 -6.91
CA THR A 219 -22.93 2.53 -6.39
C THR A 219 -22.65 1.13 -6.92
N THR A 220 -21.94 1.02 -8.04
CA THR A 220 -21.59 -0.25 -8.68
C THR A 220 -20.08 -0.46 -8.76
N ALA A 221 -19.67 -1.71 -8.95
CA ALA A 221 -18.27 -2.08 -9.14
C ALA A 221 -17.65 -1.36 -10.37
N ASP A 222 -18.36 -1.31 -11.49
CA ASP A 222 -17.93 -0.59 -12.70
C ASP A 222 -17.74 0.92 -12.46
N GLU A 223 -18.68 1.57 -11.76
CA GLU A 223 -18.56 2.99 -11.41
C GLU A 223 -17.34 3.26 -10.52
N MET A 224 -17.10 2.38 -9.54
CA MET A 224 -15.93 2.48 -8.67
C MET A 224 -14.62 2.28 -9.44
N TYR A 225 -14.56 1.29 -10.33
CA TYR A 225 -13.41 1.04 -11.20
C TYR A 225 -13.12 2.25 -12.11
N HIS A 226 -14.14 2.78 -12.79
CA HIS A 226 -13.99 3.97 -13.63
C HIS A 226 -13.57 5.21 -12.86
N THR A 227 -14.05 5.34 -11.63
CA THR A 227 -13.66 6.43 -10.72
C THR A 227 -12.19 6.34 -10.34
N LEU A 228 -11.72 5.15 -9.95
CA LEU A 228 -10.32 4.89 -9.64
C LEU A 228 -9.40 5.21 -10.83
N ARG A 229 -9.74 4.67 -11.99
CA ARG A 229 -9.05 4.93 -13.26
C ARG A 229 -8.98 6.42 -13.60
N ARG A 230 -10.11 7.13 -13.54
CA ARG A 230 -10.15 8.56 -13.86
C ARG A 230 -9.26 9.36 -12.91
N ALA A 231 -9.34 9.10 -11.60
CA ALA A 231 -8.53 9.81 -10.61
C ALA A 231 -7.03 9.57 -10.82
N GLU A 232 -6.64 8.34 -11.14
CA GLU A 232 -5.24 7.99 -11.43
C GLU A 232 -4.71 8.71 -12.68
N LEU A 233 -5.47 8.73 -13.76
CA LEU A 233 -5.09 9.42 -14.99
C LEU A 233 -4.97 10.94 -14.78
N GLU A 234 -5.88 11.56 -14.02
CA GLU A 234 -5.80 12.99 -13.71
C GLU A 234 -4.60 13.32 -12.82
N LEU A 235 -4.32 12.49 -11.80
CA LEU A 235 -3.13 12.62 -10.97
C LEU A 235 -1.85 12.60 -11.82
N LEU A 236 -1.76 11.66 -12.76
CA LEU A 236 -0.61 11.51 -13.66
C LEU A 236 -0.42 12.69 -14.62
N LYS A 237 -1.51 13.32 -15.07
CA LYS A 237 -1.44 14.53 -15.91
C LYS A 237 -0.99 15.78 -15.14
N ALA A 238 -1.27 15.82 -13.84
CA ALA A 238 -0.95 16.95 -12.98
C ALA A 238 0.49 16.90 -12.42
N MET A 239 1.19 15.78 -12.59
CA MET A 239 2.59 15.57 -12.18
C MET A 239 3.59 16.07 -13.22
#